data_AF-A0A1Y2B4D8-F1
#
_entry.id   AF-A0A1Y2B4D8-F1
#
_cell.length_a   1.000
_cell.length_b   1.000
_cell.length_c   1.000
_cell.angle_alpha   90.00
_cell.angle_beta   90.00
_cell.angle_gamma   90.00
#
_symmetry.space_group_name_H-M   'P 1'
#
loop_
_entity.id
_entity.type
_entity.pdbx_description
1 polymer ?
#
loop_
_entity_poly.entity_id
_entity_poly.type
_entity_poly.pdbx_seq_one_letter_code
_entity_poly.pdbx_strand_id
1 'polypeptide(L)'
;MAPIAVHAASEAEFRPVKGSVVNSQLTPWIEPPTTQEDLPWANLETIDLRQLDSEDTEVKQALYAQTKKALSVDGFILVEGLGVTPEQIARQQAINQLVTTNTPVEEKRKYLADMAGGDYTGYKLRGTGGLLDYVEFFNLATKSYEPGYPLPSTILPYLEEVKAFGAHTYNYIIKRILILISRVLELPDDYLWNLHDQNQPLGASSQRFMAYYFPDVADTNTELVKGRGHTDFNTISLLFNQPISALQILTPANEWRWVKYQAGTVVVNVADALDFLTGGVLKATRHRVIRPPLDQKDYIRYILINFARADYDVELKPIDESPVVRREGKHAFPERVAAGSRAPTQGEWLAERIKGVQRKLNDGAANPGVSAYGGRQQEEVVLGKTVKYYD
;
A
#
# COMPACT_ATOMS: atom_id res chain seq x y z
N MET A 1 -22.69 17.00 31.24
CA MET A 1 -21.89 15.88 31.79
C MET A 1 -21.27 15.15 30.62
N ALA A 2 -19.95 15.20 30.49
CA ALA A 2 -19.22 14.50 29.43
C ALA A 2 -18.94 13.05 29.87
N PRO A 3 -19.14 12.07 28.98
CA PRO A 3 -18.54 10.76 29.16
C PRO A 3 -17.77 10.38 27.88
N ILE A 4 -16.54 10.87 27.71
CA ILE A 4 -15.65 10.39 26.63
C ILE A 4 -14.21 10.44 27.14
N ALA A 5 -13.76 9.34 27.76
CA ALA A 5 -12.33 9.13 28.05
C ALA A 5 -11.99 7.66 28.27
N VAL A 6 -12.97 6.81 28.61
CA VAL A 6 -12.70 5.39 28.95
C VAL A 6 -12.73 4.44 27.74
N HIS A 7 -13.30 4.86 26.59
CA HIS A 7 -13.38 4.00 25.40
C HIS A 7 -12.16 4.06 24.45
N ALA A 8 -11.41 5.16 24.41
CA ALA A 8 -10.31 5.33 23.44
C ALA A 8 -9.12 4.39 23.70
N ALA A 9 -8.84 4.07 24.97
CA ALA A 9 -7.69 3.22 25.32
C ALA A 9 -7.86 1.74 24.91
N SER A 10 -9.10 1.23 24.78
CA SER A 10 -9.32 -0.18 24.45
C SER A 10 -9.17 -0.51 22.97
N GLU A 11 -9.34 0.47 22.08
CA GLU A 11 -9.20 0.31 20.63
C GLU A 11 -7.76 0.56 20.13
N ALA A 12 -6.93 1.16 20.99
CA ALA A 12 -5.56 1.55 20.62
C ALA A 12 -4.58 0.39 20.50
N GLU A 13 -4.87 -0.76 21.12
CA GLU A 13 -3.98 -1.92 21.12
C GLU A 13 -4.60 -3.08 20.36
N PHE A 14 -3.84 -3.66 19.44
CA PHE A 14 -4.20 -4.89 18.76
C PHE A 14 -4.21 -6.06 19.74
N ARG A 15 -5.35 -6.75 19.79
CA ARG A 15 -5.55 -7.94 20.62
C ARG A 15 -5.62 -9.17 19.74
N PRO A 16 -4.66 -10.12 19.89
CA PRO A 16 -4.74 -11.39 19.19
C PRO A 16 -6.03 -12.14 19.50
N VAL A 17 -6.53 -12.90 18.52
CA VAL A 17 -7.76 -13.71 18.70
C VAL A 17 -7.52 -14.75 19.80
N LYS A 18 -8.34 -14.75 20.86
CA LYS A 18 -8.24 -15.73 21.96
C LYS A 18 -8.42 -17.15 21.41
N GLY A 19 -7.48 -18.04 21.74
CA GLY A 19 -7.49 -19.42 21.25
C GLY A 19 -6.83 -19.63 19.88
N SER A 20 -6.33 -18.57 19.21
CA SER A 20 -5.50 -18.68 18.00
C SER A 20 -4.11 -19.30 18.25
N VAL A 21 -3.78 -19.62 19.51
CA VAL A 21 -2.67 -20.50 19.86
C VAL A 21 -3.07 -21.96 19.59
N VAL A 22 -3.49 -22.27 18.36
CA VAL A 22 -3.45 -23.64 17.88
C VAL A 22 -2.05 -23.86 17.36
N ASN A 23 -1.17 -24.24 18.29
CA ASN A 23 -0.09 -25.23 18.18
C ASN A 23 0.30 -25.67 16.75
N SER A 24 0.58 -24.72 15.87
CA SER A 24 0.91 -24.95 14.47
C SER A 24 2.36 -24.60 14.28
N GLN A 25 3.03 -25.45 13.51
CA GLN A 25 4.43 -25.38 13.14
C GLN A 25 4.69 -24.18 12.19
N LEU A 26 4.18 -22.99 12.51
CA LEU A 26 4.48 -21.77 11.77
C LEU A 26 5.96 -21.47 12.00
N THR A 27 6.76 -21.66 10.95
CA THR A 27 8.18 -21.31 11.00
C THR A 27 8.27 -19.80 11.22
N PRO A 28 8.97 -19.33 12.27
CA PRO A 28 9.13 -17.90 12.50
C PRO A 28 9.80 -17.23 11.31
N TRP A 29 9.30 -16.06 10.92
CA TRP A 29 10.04 -15.19 10.02
C TRP A 29 11.21 -14.60 10.79
N ILE A 30 12.41 -14.78 10.28
CA ILE A 30 13.63 -14.24 10.86
C ILE A 30 13.91 -12.91 10.18
N GLU A 31 13.87 -11.84 10.97
CA GLU A 31 14.16 -10.49 10.50
C GLU A 31 15.59 -10.43 9.92
N PRO A 32 15.76 -10.02 8.66
CA PRO A 32 17.07 -9.87 8.04
C PRO A 32 17.82 -8.68 8.64
N PRO A 33 19.17 -8.67 8.64
CA PRO A 33 19.94 -7.53 9.10
C PRO A 33 19.68 -6.30 8.22
N THR A 34 19.78 -5.11 8.83
CA THR A 34 19.81 -3.86 8.07
C THR A 34 21.08 -3.76 7.25
N THR A 35 20.97 -3.18 6.04
CA THR A 35 22.14 -2.93 5.19
C THR A 35 23.13 -2.00 5.90
N GLN A 36 24.41 -2.28 5.70
CA GLN A 36 25.55 -1.46 6.14
C GLN A 36 26.04 -0.54 5.01
N GLU A 37 25.49 -0.66 3.80
CA GLU A 37 25.81 0.23 2.68
C GLU A 37 25.23 1.64 2.90
N ASP A 38 26.00 2.67 2.52
CA ASP A 38 25.52 4.05 2.50
C ASP A 38 24.83 4.36 1.18
N LEU A 39 23.50 4.35 1.19
CA LEU A 39 22.66 4.60 0.04
C LEU A 39 22.17 6.05 0.02
N PRO A 40 21.79 6.60 -1.15
CA PRO A 40 21.16 7.92 -1.21
C PRO A 40 19.75 7.88 -0.60
N TRP A 41 19.66 8.01 0.72
CA TRP A 41 18.42 7.93 1.49
C TRP A 41 17.47 9.09 1.19
N ALA A 42 16.17 8.79 1.22
CA ALA A 42 15.12 9.79 1.30
C ALA A 42 15.02 10.30 2.75
N ASN A 43 14.84 11.60 2.93
CA ASN A 43 14.62 12.20 4.25
C ASN A 43 13.11 12.28 4.53
N LEU A 44 12.51 11.16 4.93
CA LEU A 44 11.09 11.08 5.24
C LEU A 44 10.79 11.52 6.68
N GLU A 45 9.73 12.30 6.85
CA GLU A 45 9.22 12.69 8.17
C GLU A 45 8.56 11.48 8.86
N THR A 46 8.82 11.32 10.16
CA THR A 46 8.09 10.35 11.02
C THR A 46 6.96 11.06 11.75
N ILE A 47 5.76 10.51 11.64
CA ILE A 47 4.51 11.00 12.20
C ILE A 47 4.04 10.04 13.29
N ASP A 48 3.85 10.54 14.50
CA ASP A 48 3.33 9.75 15.62
C ASP A 48 1.83 9.94 15.78
N LEU A 49 1.05 8.89 15.52
CA LEU A 49 -0.42 8.94 15.64
C LEU A 49 -0.89 9.20 17.08
N ARG A 50 -0.06 8.92 18.11
CA ARG A 50 -0.40 9.21 19.51
C ARG A 50 -0.53 10.71 19.77
N GLN A 51 0.15 11.55 18.97
CA GLN A 51 0.08 13.01 19.12
C GLN A 51 -1.30 13.59 18.76
N LEU A 52 -2.12 12.86 18.00
CA LEU A 52 -3.52 13.23 17.76
C LEU A 52 -4.35 13.26 19.06
N ASP A 53 -3.97 12.47 20.07
CA ASP A 53 -4.62 12.41 21.38
C ASP A 53 -4.12 13.50 22.35
N SER A 54 -3.20 14.36 21.91
CA SER A 54 -2.67 15.42 22.75
C SER A 54 -3.76 16.46 23.09
N GLU A 55 -3.86 16.81 24.37
CA GLU A 55 -4.64 17.96 24.83
C GLU A 55 -3.97 19.29 24.42
N ASP A 56 -2.66 19.27 24.17
CA ASP A 56 -1.91 20.43 23.70
C ASP A 56 -2.22 20.71 22.23
N THR A 57 -2.75 21.90 21.98
CA THR A 57 -3.10 22.36 20.63
C THR A 57 -1.86 22.63 19.79
N GLU A 58 -0.75 23.10 20.38
CA GLU A 58 0.48 23.36 19.64
C GLU A 58 1.08 22.07 19.09
N VAL A 59 1.05 20.99 19.88
CA VAL A 59 1.46 19.63 19.44
C VAL A 59 0.64 19.19 18.22
N LYS A 60 -0.70 19.32 18.29
CA LYS A 60 -1.57 18.95 17.17
C LYS A 60 -1.33 19.81 15.93
N GLN A 61 -1.15 21.12 16.10
CA GLN A 61 -0.88 22.02 14.96
C GLN A 61 0.48 21.72 14.32
N ALA A 62 1.51 21.41 15.11
CA ALA A 62 2.81 20.98 14.62
C ALA A 62 2.70 19.66 13.83
N LEU A 63 1.96 18.68 14.35
CA LEU A 63 1.67 17.41 13.67
C LEU A 63 0.99 17.63 12.31
N TYR A 64 -0.01 18.50 12.25
CA TYR A 64 -0.72 18.82 11.00
C TYR A 64 0.20 19.51 9.99
N ALA A 65 0.98 20.50 10.44
CA ALA A 65 1.91 21.22 9.57
C ALA A 65 3.01 20.31 9.00
N GLN A 66 3.59 19.44 9.86
CA GLN A 66 4.60 18.46 9.46
C GLN A 66 4.03 17.47 8.44
N THR A 67 2.83 16.92 8.72
CA THR A 67 2.15 15.97 7.83
C THR A 67 1.82 16.60 6.49
N LYS A 68 1.28 17.83 6.49
CA LYS A 68 0.99 18.57 5.26
C LYS A 68 2.24 18.74 4.41
N LYS A 69 3.33 19.21 5.01
CA LYS A 69 4.60 19.42 4.32
C LYS A 69 5.10 18.11 3.69
N ALA A 70 5.15 17.03 4.47
CA ALA A 70 5.67 15.75 4.00
C ALA A 70 4.83 15.16 2.84
N LEU A 71 3.51 15.14 2.98
CA LEU A 71 2.62 14.57 1.98
C LEU A 71 2.45 15.45 0.72
N SER A 72 2.65 16.76 0.83
CA SER A 72 2.64 17.68 -0.33
C SER A 72 3.97 17.71 -1.11
N VAL A 73 5.08 17.32 -0.48
CA VAL A 73 6.42 17.32 -1.11
C VAL A 73 6.82 15.91 -1.53
N ASP A 74 6.90 15.00 -0.58
CA ASP A 74 7.42 13.64 -0.79
C ASP A 74 6.29 12.65 -1.07
N GLY A 75 5.05 12.93 -0.62
CA GLY A 75 3.93 11.99 -0.76
C GLY A 75 4.07 10.71 0.08
N PHE A 76 5.10 10.67 0.92
CA PHE A 76 5.50 9.55 1.77
C PHE A 76 5.81 10.04 3.18
N ILE A 77 5.44 9.26 4.18
CA ILE A 77 5.79 9.45 5.59
C ILE A 77 6.09 8.10 6.24
N LEU A 78 6.83 8.12 7.34
CA LEU A 78 6.88 7.01 8.29
C LEU A 78 5.84 7.27 9.37
N VAL A 79 5.13 6.23 9.82
CA VAL A 79 4.08 6.37 10.85
C VAL A 79 4.37 5.42 12.01
N GLU A 80 4.30 5.95 13.23
CA GLU A 80 4.35 5.19 14.48
C GLU A 80 3.06 5.39 15.31
N GLY A 81 2.98 4.75 16.49
CA GLY A 81 1.75 4.73 17.27
C GLY A 81 0.71 3.76 16.70
N LEU A 82 1.17 2.63 16.16
CA LEU A 82 0.35 1.67 15.39
C LEU A 82 -0.55 0.78 16.24
N GLY A 83 -0.31 0.72 17.55
CA GLY A 83 -1.03 -0.21 18.42
C GLY A 83 -0.67 -1.68 18.22
N VAL A 84 0.44 -1.98 17.54
CA VAL A 84 0.93 -3.35 17.30
C VAL A 84 2.38 -3.48 17.75
N THR A 85 2.75 -4.63 18.29
CA THR A 85 4.13 -4.93 18.69
C THR A 85 4.95 -5.47 17.51
N PRO A 86 6.29 -5.38 17.55
CA PRO A 86 7.16 -6.00 16.54
C PRO A 86 6.89 -7.50 16.37
N GLU A 87 6.59 -8.23 17.44
CA GLU A 87 6.30 -9.68 17.40
C GLU A 87 5.00 -9.97 16.65
N GLN A 88 3.99 -9.11 16.80
CA GLN A 88 2.73 -9.24 16.08
C GLN A 88 2.92 -8.98 14.57
N ILE A 89 3.75 -8.00 14.19
CA ILE A 89 4.11 -7.76 12.79
C ILE A 89 4.93 -8.94 12.23
N ALA A 90 5.93 -9.42 12.96
CA ALA A 90 6.75 -10.57 12.58
C ALA A 90 5.90 -11.84 12.41
N ARG A 91 4.86 -12.01 13.22
CA ARG A 91 3.90 -13.12 13.08
C ARG A 91 3.11 -13.03 11.78
N GLN A 92 2.67 -11.84 11.37
CA GLN A 92 2.03 -11.66 10.05
C GLN A 92 3.03 -11.90 8.90
N GLN A 93 4.29 -11.52 9.06
CA GLN A 93 5.35 -11.84 8.08
C GLN A 93 5.62 -13.35 7.98
N ALA A 94 5.55 -14.08 9.09
CA ALA A 94 5.65 -15.54 9.09
C ALA A 94 4.49 -16.20 8.32
N ILE A 95 3.26 -15.67 8.46
CA ILE A 95 2.11 -16.12 7.67
C ILE A 95 2.30 -15.77 6.19
N ASN A 96 2.77 -14.56 5.87
CA ASN A 96 3.11 -14.16 4.50
C ASN A 96 4.13 -15.11 3.88
N GLN A 97 5.22 -15.42 4.60
CA GLN A 97 6.23 -16.39 4.19
C GLN A 97 5.56 -17.74 3.91
N LEU A 98 4.79 -18.30 4.85
CA LEU A 98 4.10 -19.58 4.65
C LEU A 98 3.22 -19.60 3.39
N VAL A 99 2.41 -18.56 3.19
CA VAL A 99 1.47 -18.46 2.05
C VAL A 99 2.22 -18.35 0.72
N THR A 100 3.31 -17.60 0.68
CA THR A 100 4.09 -17.40 -0.55
C THR A 100 5.08 -18.52 -0.84
N THR A 101 5.65 -19.20 0.16
CA THR A 101 6.65 -20.26 -0.06
C THR A 101 6.12 -21.68 0.01
N ASN A 102 5.15 -21.96 0.88
CA ASN A 102 4.76 -23.33 1.19
C ASN A 102 3.45 -23.78 0.54
N THR A 103 2.63 -22.87 0.01
CA THR A 103 1.46 -23.29 -0.79
C THR A 103 1.93 -23.94 -2.09
N PRO A 104 1.51 -25.18 -2.41
CA PRO A 104 1.85 -25.82 -3.68
C PRO A 104 1.38 -24.99 -4.88
N VAL A 105 2.19 -24.90 -5.94
CA VAL A 105 1.85 -24.10 -7.13
C VAL A 105 0.51 -24.53 -7.74
N GLU A 106 0.23 -25.83 -7.81
CA GLU A 106 -1.05 -26.35 -8.33
C GLU A 106 -2.26 -25.95 -7.47
N GLU A 107 -2.04 -25.71 -6.18
CA GLU A 107 -3.06 -25.14 -5.32
C GLU A 107 -3.21 -23.64 -5.59
N LYS A 108 -2.10 -22.87 -5.63
CA LYS A 108 -2.13 -21.43 -5.92
C LYS A 108 -2.87 -21.11 -7.22
N ARG A 109 -2.73 -21.95 -8.27
CA ARG A 109 -3.43 -21.83 -9.56
C ARG A 109 -4.95 -21.86 -9.46
N LYS A 110 -5.52 -22.46 -8.41
CA LYS A 110 -6.98 -22.49 -8.19
C LYS A 110 -7.53 -21.17 -7.65
N TYR A 111 -6.66 -20.30 -7.14
CA TYR A 111 -7.03 -19.05 -6.48
C TYR A 111 -6.33 -17.86 -7.14
N LEU A 112 -6.18 -17.88 -8.47
CA LEU A 112 -5.62 -16.75 -9.21
C LEU A 112 -6.57 -15.54 -9.16
N ALA A 113 -6.00 -14.35 -9.10
CA ALA A 113 -6.73 -13.11 -9.21
C ALA A 113 -7.26 -12.89 -10.64
N ASP A 114 -8.51 -12.44 -10.77
CA ASP A 114 -9.09 -12.03 -12.05
C ASP A 114 -8.67 -10.61 -12.43
N MET A 115 -7.37 -10.47 -12.72
CA MET A 115 -6.80 -9.16 -13.08
C MET A 115 -7.30 -8.66 -14.44
N ALA A 116 -7.77 -9.56 -15.32
CA ALA A 116 -8.40 -9.18 -16.58
C ALA A 116 -9.81 -8.59 -16.37
N GLY A 117 -10.53 -9.06 -15.34
CA GLY A 117 -11.77 -8.47 -14.85
C GLY A 117 -11.56 -7.20 -14.01
N GLY A 118 -10.31 -6.90 -13.62
CA GLY A 118 -9.98 -5.74 -12.79
C GLY A 118 -10.08 -6.04 -11.29
N ASP A 119 -9.89 -7.29 -10.88
CA ASP A 119 -9.88 -7.71 -9.47
C ASP A 119 -8.52 -8.30 -9.10
N TYR A 120 -7.97 -7.85 -7.96
CA TYR A 120 -6.70 -8.34 -7.44
C TYR A 120 -6.85 -9.47 -6.42
N THR A 121 -8.06 -9.80 -5.97
CA THR A 121 -8.32 -10.79 -4.91
C THR A 121 -7.82 -12.18 -5.34
N GLY A 122 -6.92 -12.78 -4.57
CA GLY A 122 -6.25 -14.03 -4.91
C GLY A 122 -4.76 -13.85 -5.27
N TYR A 123 -4.19 -14.86 -5.92
CA TYR A 123 -2.78 -14.93 -6.30
C TYR A 123 -2.49 -14.24 -7.63
N LYS A 124 -1.32 -13.61 -7.66
CA LYS A 124 -0.53 -13.42 -8.86
C LYS A 124 0.76 -14.20 -8.66
N LEU A 125 1.03 -15.16 -9.55
CA LEU A 125 2.20 -16.03 -9.47
C LEU A 125 3.46 -15.35 -10.01
N ARG A 126 4.61 -15.78 -9.53
CA ARG A 126 5.91 -15.44 -10.12
C ARG A 126 6.00 -15.96 -11.57
N GLY A 127 6.64 -15.20 -12.44
CA GLY A 127 6.91 -15.59 -13.83
C GLY A 127 5.74 -15.45 -14.80
N THR A 128 4.57 -14.99 -14.36
CA THR A 128 3.41 -14.78 -15.26
C THR A 128 3.65 -13.65 -16.24
N GLY A 129 4.52 -12.70 -15.91
CA GLY A 129 4.99 -11.64 -16.79
C GLY A 129 6.30 -11.95 -17.54
N GLY A 130 6.71 -13.21 -17.63
CA GLY A 130 7.99 -13.62 -18.25
C GLY A 130 9.14 -13.79 -17.26
N LEU A 131 10.37 -13.98 -17.76
CA LEU A 131 11.54 -14.41 -16.96
C LEU A 131 11.91 -13.46 -15.81
N LEU A 132 11.51 -12.20 -15.93
CA LEU A 132 11.92 -11.09 -15.07
C LEU A 132 10.85 -10.72 -14.06
N ASP A 133 9.77 -11.48 -14.03
CA ASP A 133 8.69 -11.31 -13.10
C ASP A 133 8.96 -12.07 -11.81
N TYR A 134 9.78 -11.48 -10.94
CA TYR A 134 10.25 -12.07 -9.68
C TYR A 134 9.32 -11.82 -8.49
N VAL A 135 8.12 -11.30 -8.73
CA VAL A 135 7.17 -10.93 -7.67
C VAL A 135 6.07 -11.97 -7.57
N GLU A 136 5.76 -12.41 -6.36
CA GLU A 136 4.54 -13.17 -6.06
C GLU A 136 3.72 -12.40 -5.04
N PHE A 137 2.39 -12.40 -5.18
CA PHE A 137 1.52 -11.87 -4.15
C PHE A 137 0.20 -12.60 -4.04
N PHE A 138 -0.40 -12.50 -2.85
CA PHE A 138 -1.73 -12.97 -2.51
C PHE A 138 -2.52 -11.84 -1.85
N ASN A 139 -3.64 -11.44 -2.46
CA ASN A 139 -4.50 -10.39 -1.90
C ASN A 139 -5.75 -10.96 -1.24
N LEU A 140 -6.08 -10.39 -0.10
CA LEU A 140 -7.30 -10.61 0.65
C LEU A 140 -8.10 -9.31 0.67
N ALA A 141 -9.35 -9.37 0.20
CA ALA A 141 -10.33 -8.27 0.31
C ALA A 141 -11.39 -8.65 1.35
N THR A 142 -12.33 -7.75 1.66
CA THR A 142 -13.43 -8.04 2.60
C THR A 142 -14.13 -9.37 2.31
N LYS A 143 -14.45 -9.63 1.04
CA LYS A 143 -15.09 -10.89 0.61
C LYS A 143 -14.30 -12.15 0.94
N SER A 144 -12.98 -12.05 1.06
CA SER A 144 -12.11 -13.18 1.42
C SER A 144 -12.36 -13.71 2.83
N TYR A 145 -13.05 -12.94 3.67
CA TYR A 145 -13.38 -13.29 5.06
C TYR A 145 -14.85 -13.70 5.25
N GLU A 146 -15.61 -13.82 4.15
CA GLU A 146 -16.99 -14.31 4.19
C GLU A 146 -17.02 -15.83 4.41
N PRO A 147 -18.01 -16.36 5.14
CA PRO A 147 -18.15 -17.80 5.35
C PRO A 147 -18.21 -18.58 4.03
N GLY A 148 -17.32 -19.57 3.88
CA GLY A 148 -17.27 -20.41 2.70
C GLY A 148 -16.48 -19.82 1.52
N TYR A 149 -15.88 -18.64 1.65
CA TYR A 149 -14.99 -18.11 0.61
C TYR A 149 -13.80 -19.08 0.40
N PRO A 150 -13.53 -19.51 -0.85
CA PRO A 150 -12.50 -20.50 -1.12
C PRO A 150 -11.10 -19.87 -0.96
N LEU A 151 -10.28 -20.45 -0.09
CA LEU A 151 -8.91 -19.98 0.19
C LEU A 151 -7.91 -21.14 0.21
N PRO A 152 -6.60 -20.85 0.02
CA PRO A 152 -5.55 -21.84 0.15
C PRO A 152 -5.48 -22.46 1.54
N SER A 153 -5.19 -23.75 1.60
CA SER A 153 -5.04 -24.56 2.80
C SER A 153 -4.06 -23.98 3.82
N THR A 154 -3.00 -23.30 3.37
CA THR A 154 -1.97 -22.70 4.23
C THR A 154 -2.45 -21.49 5.02
N ILE A 155 -3.38 -20.70 4.49
CA ILE A 155 -3.89 -19.50 5.18
C ILE A 155 -5.07 -19.81 6.09
N LEU A 156 -5.86 -20.85 5.78
CA LEU A 156 -7.08 -21.21 6.52
C LEU A 156 -6.88 -21.30 8.05
N PRO A 157 -5.80 -21.93 8.58
CA PRO A 157 -5.59 -22.01 10.03
C PRO A 157 -5.35 -20.65 10.71
N TYR A 158 -4.94 -19.64 9.94
CA TYR A 158 -4.58 -18.31 10.44
C TYR A 158 -5.57 -17.22 9.99
N LEU A 159 -6.64 -17.59 9.29
CA LEU A 159 -7.53 -16.62 8.63
C LEU A 159 -8.12 -15.60 9.61
N GLU A 160 -8.61 -16.05 10.77
CA GLU A 160 -9.16 -15.15 11.80
C GLU A 160 -8.11 -14.22 12.39
N GLU A 161 -6.85 -14.66 12.48
CA GLU A 161 -5.75 -13.83 12.94
C GLU A 161 -5.39 -12.74 11.90
N VAL A 162 -5.27 -13.14 10.62
CA VAL A 162 -5.01 -12.21 9.51
C VAL A 162 -6.16 -11.20 9.38
N LYS A 163 -7.40 -11.66 9.54
CA LYS A 163 -8.60 -10.82 9.58
C LYS A 163 -8.56 -9.81 10.72
N ALA A 164 -8.24 -10.25 11.93
CA ALA A 164 -8.17 -9.37 13.10
C ALA A 164 -7.07 -8.31 12.94
N PHE A 165 -5.88 -8.70 12.45
CA PHE A 165 -4.80 -7.75 12.18
C PHE A 165 -5.18 -6.75 11.08
N GLY A 166 -5.85 -7.22 10.03
CA GLY A 166 -6.39 -6.39 8.97
C GLY A 166 -7.41 -5.39 9.46
N ALA A 167 -8.35 -5.85 10.28
CA ALA A 167 -9.38 -5.01 10.89
C ALA A 167 -8.78 -3.97 11.83
N HIS A 168 -7.74 -4.30 12.60
CA HIS A 168 -7.00 -3.32 13.41
C HIS A 168 -6.30 -2.28 12.53
N THR A 169 -5.60 -2.74 11.49
CA THR A 169 -4.93 -1.83 10.55
C THR A 169 -5.93 -0.89 9.88
N TYR A 170 -7.13 -1.38 9.55
CA TYR A 170 -8.18 -0.60 8.91
C TYR A 170 -8.88 0.39 9.87
N ASN A 171 -9.43 -0.13 10.96
CA ASN A 171 -10.31 0.64 11.85
C ASN A 171 -9.54 1.51 12.85
N TYR A 172 -8.27 1.21 13.13
CA TYR A 172 -7.41 2.03 13.97
C TYR A 172 -6.40 2.82 13.15
N ILE A 173 -5.44 2.16 12.50
CA ILE A 173 -4.29 2.86 11.88
C ILE A 173 -4.73 3.73 10.70
N ILE A 174 -5.41 3.13 9.71
CA ILE A 174 -5.89 3.84 8.51
C ILE A 174 -6.88 4.94 8.90
N LYS A 175 -7.87 4.64 9.76
CA LYS A 175 -8.83 5.63 10.26
C LYS A 175 -8.14 6.86 10.85
N ARG A 176 -7.15 6.66 11.73
CA ARG A 176 -6.42 7.77 12.35
C ARG A 176 -5.59 8.57 11.35
N ILE A 177 -4.95 7.92 10.38
CA ILE A 177 -4.24 8.63 9.29
C ILE A 177 -5.23 9.46 8.46
N LEU A 178 -6.41 8.91 8.12
CA LEU A 178 -7.41 9.64 7.36
C LEU A 178 -8.00 10.82 8.15
N ILE A 179 -8.20 10.68 9.46
CA ILE A 179 -8.58 11.80 10.35
C ILE A 179 -7.51 12.89 10.33
N LEU A 180 -6.24 12.52 10.49
CA LEU A 180 -5.11 13.45 10.41
C LEU A 180 -5.09 14.19 9.06
N ILE A 181 -5.30 13.48 7.96
CA ILE A 181 -5.33 14.08 6.62
C ILE A 181 -6.56 15.00 6.46
N SER A 182 -7.74 14.64 6.99
CA SER A 182 -8.89 15.55 7.00
C SER A 182 -8.55 16.88 7.69
N ARG A 183 -7.86 16.84 8.84
CA ARG A 183 -7.42 18.05 9.56
C ARG A 183 -6.40 18.86 8.76
N VAL A 184 -5.44 18.20 8.10
CA VAL A 184 -4.47 18.84 7.19
C VAL A 184 -5.17 19.58 6.05
N LEU A 185 -6.29 19.05 5.57
CA LEU A 185 -7.11 19.63 4.51
C LEU A 185 -8.16 20.63 5.04
N GLU A 186 -8.14 20.96 6.33
CA GLU A 186 -9.12 21.85 6.97
C GLU A 186 -10.58 21.36 6.82
N LEU A 187 -10.77 20.04 6.82
CA LEU A 187 -12.06 19.35 6.77
C LEU A 187 -12.51 18.90 8.18
N PRO A 188 -13.79 18.54 8.36
CA PRO A 188 -14.24 17.80 9.54
C PRO A 188 -13.42 16.51 9.74
N ASP A 189 -13.15 16.13 10.99
CA ASP A 189 -12.28 15.01 11.38
C ASP A 189 -12.51 13.75 10.55
N ASP A 190 -13.75 13.27 10.54
CA ASP A 190 -14.10 12.00 9.93
C ASP A 190 -14.42 12.14 8.43
N TYR A 191 -14.19 13.29 7.78
CA TYR A 191 -14.58 13.48 6.38
C TYR A 191 -14.01 12.39 5.47
N LEU A 192 -12.69 12.19 5.47
CA LEU A 192 -12.07 11.13 4.65
C LEU A 192 -12.39 9.73 5.15
N TRP A 193 -12.51 9.52 6.46
CA TRP A 193 -12.91 8.21 7.01
C TRP A 193 -14.31 7.80 6.53
N ASN A 194 -15.26 8.73 6.47
CA ASN A 194 -16.62 8.48 6.00
C ASN A 194 -16.68 8.07 4.52
N LEU A 195 -15.67 8.41 3.72
CA LEU A 195 -15.54 7.90 2.36
C LEU A 195 -15.11 6.43 2.31
N HIS A 196 -14.63 5.86 3.42
CA HIS A 196 -14.10 4.50 3.54
C HIS A 196 -14.99 3.60 4.40
N ASP A 197 -15.67 4.16 5.42
CA ASP A 197 -16.43 3.40 6.39
C ASP A 197 -17.63 2.66 5.77
N GLN A 198 -17.48 1.35 5.62
CA GLN A 198 -18.50 0.46 5.06
C GLN A 198 -19.04 -0.53 6.10
N ASN A 199 -18.69 -0.37 7.38
CA ASN A 199 -19.03 -1.34 8.43
C ASN A 199 -18.63 -2.79 8.08
N GLN A 200 -17.44 -2.95 7.49
CA GLN A 200 -16.85 -4.22 7.07
C GLN A 200 -15.41 -4.32 7.56
N PRO A 201 -14.83 -5.53 7.73
CA PRO A 201 -13.48 -5.71 8.27
C PRO A 201 -12.41 -4.86 7.58
N LEU A 202 -12.50 -4.68 6.25
CA LEU A 202 -11.57 -3.87 5.46
C LEU A 202 -12.28 -2.81 4.58
N GLY A 203 -13.61 -2.69 4.61
CA GLY A 203 -14.35 -1.91 3.59
C GLY A 203 -14.00 -2.34 2.16
N ALA A 204 -13.73 -1.37 1.27
CA ALA A 204 -13.24 -1.61 -0.10
C ALA A 204 -11.72 -1.89 -0.16
N SER A 205 -11.03 -1.85 0.98
CA SER A 205 -9.58 -2.02 1.09
C SER A 205 -9.16 -3.49 0.95
N SER A 206 -7.86 -3.72 0.84
CA SER A 206 -7.30 -5.08 0.79
C SER A 206 -5.98 -5.20 1.52
N GLN A 207 -5.70 -6.38 2.03
CA GLN A 207 -4.40 -6.81 2.53
C GLN A 207 -3.67 -7.59 1.44
N ARG A 208 -2.35 -7.39 1.34
CA ARG A 208 -1.48 -8.09 0.40
C ARG A 208 -0.33 -8.70 1.15
N PHE A 209 -0.21 -10.01 1.00
CA PHE A 209 1.02 -10.75 1.25
C PHE A 209 1.82 -10.81 -0.05
N MET A 210 3.08 -10.44 0.01
CA MET A 210 3.94 -10.32 -1.17
C MET A 210 5.35 -10.79 -0.85
N ALA A 211 5.99 -11.43 -1.83
CA ALA A 211 7.38 -11.85 -1.80
C ALA A 211 8.10 -11.43 -3.09
N TYR A 212 9.30 -10.88 -2.94
CA TYR A 212 10.23 -10.62 -4.04
C TYR A 212 11.37 -11.64 -4.01
N TYR A 213 11.52 -12.36 -5.12
CA TYR A 213 12.55 -13.37 -5.34
C TYR A 213 13.61 -12.85 -6.31
N PHE A 214 14.36 -11.83 -5.91
CA PHE A 214 15.33 -11.17 -6.78
C PHE A 214 16.25 -12.20 -7.45
N PRO A 215 16.35 -12.22 -8.79
CA PRO A 215 17.19 -13.19 -9.48
C PRO A 215 18.67 -12.85 -9.25
N ASP A 216 19.51 -13.88 -9.17
CA ASP A 216 20.96 -13.72 -9.20
C ASP A 216 21.40 -13.45 -10.64
N VAL A 217 21.42 -12.17 -11.03
CA VAL A 217 21.93 -11.75 -12.35
C VAL A 217 23.24 -10.99 -12.18
N ALA A 218 24.26 -11.47 -12.88
CA ALA A 218 25.64 -10.98 -12.84
C ALA A 218 25.80 -9.51 -13.30
N ASP A 219 24.81 -8.96 -14.00
CA ASP A 219 24.86 -7.61 -14.55
C ASP A 219 23.90 -6.68 -13.79
N THR A 220 24.46 -5.76 -13.00
CA THR A 220 23.75 -4.74 -12.21
C THR A 220 23.23 -3.58 -13.06
N ASN A 221 23.61 -3.49 -14.33
CA ASN A 221 23.33 -2.34 -15.21
C ASN A 221 22.16 -2.56 -16.18
N THR A 222 21.54 -3.72 -16.16
CA THR A 222 20.41 -4.00 -17.04
C THR A 222 19.12 -3.36 -16.51
N GLU A 223 18.19 -2.97 -17.40
CA GLU A 223 16.82 -2.55 -16.99
C GLU A 223 16.12 -3.63 -16.14
N LEU A 224 16.63 -4.86 -16.16
CA LEU A 224 16.23 -6.00 -15.34
C LEU A 224 16.44 -5.76 -13.82
N VAL A 225 17.31 -4.81 -13.46
CA VAL A 225 17.69 -4.48 -12.06
C VAL A 225 16.97 -3.23 -11.55
N LYS A 226 16.47 -2.40 -12.47
CA LYS A 226 15.73 -1.16 -12.18
C LYS A 226 14.24 -1.42 -12.39
N GLY A 227 13.51 -1.72 -11.31
CA GLY A 227 12.04 -1.74 -11.37
C GLY A 227 11.50 -0.40 -11.88
N ARG A 228 10.38 -0.39 -12.60
CA ARG A 228 9.74 0.86 -13.01
C ARG A 228 9.03 1.54 -11.87
N GLY A 229 9.10 2.87 -11.90
CA GLY A 229 8.28 3.74 -11.08
C GLY A 229 6.80 3.57 -11.39
N HIS A 230 5.98 3.46 -10.36
CA HIS A 230 4.53 3.54 -10.44
C HIS A 230 3.96 4.36 -9.29
N THR A 231 2.69 4.73 -9.42
CA THR A 231 1.85 5.21 -8.32
C THR A 231 0.79 4.17 -7.99
N ASP A 232 0.39 4.14 -6.72
CA ASP A 232 -0.67 3.27 -6.22
C ASP A 232 -2.07 3.77 -6.61
N PHE A 233 -3.07 2.90 -6.60
CA PHE A 233 -4.37 3.15 -7.26
C PHE A 233 -5.45 3.65 -6.28
N ASN A 234 -5.13 3.58 -4.99
CA ASN A 234 -6.03 3.67 -3.85
C ASN A 234 -5.93 5.06 -3.19
N THR A 235 -6.42 5.21 -1.95
CA THR A 235 -6.33 6.47 -1.18
C THR A 235 -4.95 6.61 -0.56
N ILE A 236 -4.56 5.66 0.28
CA ILE A 236 -3.23 5.55 0.88
C ILE A 236 -2.79 4.08 0.92
N SER A 237 -1.51 3.82 0.86
CA SER A 237 -0.93 2.48 1.05
C SER A 237 -0.11 2.45 2.32
N LEU A 238 -0.23 1.36 3.08
CA LEU A 238 0.51 1.10 4.31
C LEU A 238 1.40 -0.10 4.09
N LEU A 239 2.71 0.12 4.03
CA LEU A 239 3.71 -0.92 3.85
C LEU A 239 4.40 -1.17 5.19
N PHE A 240 4.13 -2.31 5.82
CA PHE A 240 4.77 -2.66 7.09
C PHE A 240 6.27 -2.78 6.86
N ASN A 241 7.02 -1.89 7.53
CA ASN A 241 8.43 -1.69 7.22
C ASN A 241 9.22 -2.94 7.56
N GLN A 242 10.19 -3.29 6.72
CA GLN A 242 11.08 -4.43 6.94
C GLN A 242 12.50 -4.07 6.49
N PRO A 243 13.55 -4.73 7.03
CA PRO A 243 14.93 -4.24 6.91
C PRO A 243 15.58 -4.29 5.53
N ILE A 244 15.06 -5.07 4.58
CA ILE A 244 15.61 -5.18 3.23
C ILE A 244 15.35 -3.88 2.47
N SER A 245 16.42 -3.13 2.20
CA SER A 245 16.38 -1.88 1.46
C SER A 245 16.17 -2.18 -0.01
N ALA A 246 14.99 -1.87 -0.54
CA ALA A 246 14.63 -2.13 -1.94
C ALA A 246 13.68 -1.08 -2.51
N LEU A 247 12.95 -0.37 -1.65
CA LEU A 247 12.01 0.67 -2.03
C LEU A 247 12.76 1.97 -2.32
N GLN A 248 12.50 2.57 -3.48
CA GLN A 248 12.90 3.92 -3.81
C GLN A 248 11.69 4.79 -4.13
N ILE A 249 11.75 6.06 -3.76
CA ILE A 249 10.79 7.09 -4.15
C ILE A 249 11.47 8.10 -5.07
N LEU A 250 10.70 8.68 -5.98
CA LEU A 250 11.19 9.71 -6.89
C LEU A 250 10.90 11.09 -6.29
N THR A 251 11.95 11.78 -5.90
CA THR A 251 11.87 13.11 -5.28
C THR A 251 11.41 14.18 -6.29
N PRO A 252 10.98 15.37 -5.82
CA PRO A 252 10.69 16.51 -6.70
C PRO A 252 11.87 16.95 -7.57
N ALA A 253 13.11 16.63 -7.18
CA ALA A 253 14.31 16.84 -7.96
C ALA A 253 14.49 15.83 -9.13
N ASN A 254 13.52 14.92 -9.33
CA ASN A 254 13.60 13.77 -10.24
C ASN A 254 14.76 12.83 -9.91
N GLU A 255 15.11 12.71 -8.63
CA GLU A 255 16.13 11.77 -8.15
C GLU A 255 15.48 10.63 -7.39
N TRP A 256 15.88 9.40 -7.71
CA TRP A 256 15.48 8.20 -6.97
C TRP A 256 16.24 8.13 -5.65
N ARG A 257 15.50 8.05 -4.53
CA ARG A 257 16.05 7.97 -3.17
C ARG A 257 15.51 6.77 -2.43
N TRP A 258 16.35 6.10 -1.64
CA TRP A 258 15.99 4.88 -0.91
C TRP A 258 15.20 5.19 0.35
N VAL A 259 14.16 4.39 0.61
CA VAL A 259 13.42 4.49 1.88
C VAL A 259 14.16 3.67 2.94
N LYS A 260 14.62 4.34 3.98
CA LYS A 260 15.36 3.71 5.08
C LYS A 260 14.42 2.90 5.97
N TYR A 261 14.88 1.72 6.40
CA TYR A 261 14.18 0.95 7.43
C TYR A 261 14.23 1.69 8.77
N GLN A 262 13.08 1.79 9.43
CA GLN A 262 12.93 2.31 10.79
C GLN A 262 12.01 1.36 11.56
N ALA A 263 12.57 0.68 12.55
CA ALA A 263 11.83 -0.28 13.38
C ALA A 263 10.62 0.39 14.05
N GLY A 264 9.52 -0.36 14.17
CA GLY A 264 8.28 0.12 14.80
C GLY A 264 7.45 1.10 13.94
N THR A 265 7.83 1.33 12.68
CA THR A 265 7.08 2.19 11.76
C THR A 265 6.43 1.42 10.61
N VAL A 266 5.42 2.04 10.02
CA VAL A 266 4.87 1.67 8.71
C VAL A 266 5.19 2.78 7.72
N VAL A 267 5.58 2.44 6.50
CA VAL A 267 5.72 3.42 5.42
C VAL A 267 4.33 3.70 4.87
N VAL A 268 3.92 4.96 4.82
CA VAL A 268 2.63 5.37 4.29
C VAL A 268 2.84 6.28 3.10
N ASN A 269 2.16 6.00 1.99
CA ASN A 269 2.13 6.91 0.85
C ASN A 269 0.73 7.27 0.41
N VAL A 270 0.62 8.50 -0.09
CA VAL A 270 -0.53 8.96 -0.86
C VAL A 270 -0.56 8.19 -2.18
N ALA A 271 -1.76 7.79 -2.58
CA ALA A 271 -2.02 7.09 -3.82
C ALA A 271 -2.96 7.92 -4.71
N ASP A 272 -3.17 7.47 -5.94
CA ASP A 272 -3.81 8.29 -6.98
C ASP A 272 -5.21 8.80 -6.59
N ALA A 273 -6.00 8.02 -5.86
CA ALA A 273 -7.33 8.46 -5.47
C ALA A 273 -7.28 9.68 -4.55
N LEU A 274 -6.37 9.69 -3.56
CA LEU A 274 -6.23 10.84 -2.67
C LEU A 274 -5.55 12.03 -3.36
N ASP A 275 -4.63 11.79 -4.30
CA ASP A 275 -4.12 12.86 -5.17
C ASP A 275 -5.27 13.53 -5.93
N PHE A 276 -6.14 12.74 -6.57
CA PHE A 276 -7.28 13.28 -7.32
C PHE A 276 -8.29 14.00 -6.42
N LEU A 277 -8.65 13.40 -5.28
CA LEU A 277 -9.55 13.99 -4.28
C LEU A 277 -8.99 15.29 -3.69
N THR A 278 -7.67 15.45 -3.61
CA THR A 278 -7.04 16.69 -3.11
C THR A 278 -6.64 17.64 -4.22
N GLY A 279 -6.98 17.33 -5.48
CA GLY A 279 -6.56 18.12 -6.65
C GLY A 279 -5.04 18.24 -6.78
N GLY A 280 -4.29 17.24 -6.31
CA GLY A 280 -2.84 17.22 -6.29
C GLY A 280 -2.19 18.08 -5.21
N VAL A 281 -2.92 18.51 -4.18
CA VAL A 281 -2.30 19.14 -2.99
C VAL A 281 -1.42 18.12 -2.26
N LEU A 282 -1.90 16.88 -2.10
CA LEU A 282 -1.13 15.75 -1.61
C LEU A 282 -0.68 14.90 -2.81
N LYS A 283 0.57 14.43 -2.81
CA LYS A 283 1.19 13.88 -4.02
C LYS A 283 1.18 12.36 -4.04
N ALA A 284 0.59 11.76 -5.08
CA ALA A 284 0.85 10.36 -5.38
C ALA A 284 2.27 10.23 -5.95
N THR A 285 3.24 10.01 -5.06
CA THR A 285 4.65 9.95 -5.46
C THR A 285 4.98 8.62 -6.11
N ARG A 286 5.68 8.73 -7.24
CA ARG A 286 6.19 7.59 -7.99
C ARG A 286 7.23 6.86 -7.14
N HIS A 287 7.08 5.55 -7.06
CA HIS A 287 7.99 4.70 -6.30
C HIS A 287 8.24 3.39 -7.04
N ARG A 288 9.36 2.73 -6.73
CA ARG A 288 9.77 1.47 -7.34
C ARG A 288 10.41 0.54 -6.33
N VAL A 289 10.42 -0.74 -6.66
CA VAL A 289 11.22 -1.75 -5.94
C VAL A 289 12.34 -2.18 -6.86
N ILE A 290 13.58 -1.95 -6.42
CA ILE A 290 14.79 -2.39 -7.13
C ILE A 290 15.49 -3.49 -6.33
N ARG A 291 16.51 -4.09 -6.94
CA ARG A 291 17.35 -5.07 -6.24
C ARG A 291 17.94 -4.46 -4.95
N PRO A 292 17.97 -5.21 -3.84
CA PRO A 292 18.63 -4.77 -2.62
C PRO A 292 20.14 -4.56 -2.79
N PRO A 293 20.78 -3.85 -1.85
CA PRO A 293 22.23 -3.79 -1.71
C PRO A 293 22.88 -5.19 -1.65
N LEU A 294 24.19 -5.27 -1.91
CA LEU A 294 24.92 -6.53 -2.05
C LEU A 294 24.88 -7.35 -0.76
N ASP A 295 24.94 -6.69 0.39
CA ASP A 295 24.86 -7.31 1.71
C ASP A 295 23.46 -7.86 2.05
N GLN A 296 22.45 -7.56 1.23
CA GLN A 296 21.08 -8.05 1.36
C GLN A 296 20.61 -8.89 0.16
N LYS A 297 21.47 -9.16 -0.83
CA LYS A 297 21.09 -9.76 -2.12
C LYS A 297 20.48 -11.17 -2.01
N ASP A 298 20.87 -11.93 -0.99
CA ASP A 298 20.51 -13.34 -0.82
C ASP A 298 19.20 -13.53 -0.01
N TYR A 299 18.57 -12.43 0.42
CA TYR A 299 17.32 -12.49 1.18
C TYR A 299 16.09 -12.39 0.27
N ILE A 300 15.10 -13.23 0.56
CA ILE A 300 13.74 -13.05 0.02
C ILE A 300 13.07 -11.92 0.80
N ARG A 301 12.54 -10.93 0.08
CA ARG A 301 11.84 -9.79 0.68
C ARG A 301 10.35 -10.07 0.80
N TYR A 302 9.90 -10.40 2.01
CA TYR A 302 8.50 -10.52 2.37
C TYR A 302 7.91 -9.18 2.80
N ILE A 303 6.72 -8.87 2.33
CA ILE A 303 6.04 -7.60 2.59
C ILE A 303 4.57 -7.83 2.88
N LEU A 304 4.08 -7.19 3.93
CA LEU A 304 2.67 -6.96 4.18
C LEU A 304 2.30 -5.53 3.78
N ILE A 305 1.31 -5.41 2.89
CA ILE A 305 0.78 -4.12 2.44
C ILE A 305 -0.73 -4.06 2.68
N ASN A 306 -1.22 -2.97 3.25
CA ASN A 306 -2.64 -2.65 3.30
C ASN A 306 -2.93 -1.49 2.35
N PHE A 307 -3.78 -1.73 1.35
CA PHE A 307 -4.21 -0.71 0.40
C PHE A 307 -5.56 -0.15 0.85
N ALA A 308 -5.57 1.05 1.43
CA ALA A 308 -6.78 1.71 1.89
C ALA A 308 -7.53 2.38 0.74
N ARG A 309 -8.79 2.02 0.52
CA ARG A 309 -9.63 2.55 -0.56
C ARG A 309 -10.87 3.21 -0.02
N ALA A 310 -11.24 4.34 -0.60
CA ALA A 310 -12.59 4.85 -0.49
C ALA A 310 -13.59 3.83 -1.09
N ASP A 311 -14.87 4.02 -0.81
CA ASP A 311 -15.94 3.24 -1.41
C ASP A 311 -15.82 3.26 -2.94
N TYR A 312 -16.14 2.14 -3.58
CA TYR A 312 -16.06 1.98 -5.04
C TYR A 312 -16.88 3.03 -5.81
N ASP A 313 -17.95 3.55 -5.21
CA ASP A 313 -18.83 4.54 -5.84
C ASP A 313 -18.36 5.99 -5.66
N VAL A 314 -17.33 6.24 -4.85
CA VAL A 314 -16.78 7.58 -4.65
C VAL A 314 -16.21 8.12 -5.95
N GLU A 315 -16.76 9.22 -6.45
CA GLU A 315 -16.25 9.95 -7.61
C GLU A 315 -14.92 10.63 -7.26
N LEU A 316 -13.87 10.36 -8.03
CA LEU A 316 -12.51 10.88 -7.82
C LEU A 316 -12.33 12.29 -8.39
N LYS A 317 -13.09 13.24 -7.85
CA LYS A 317 -12.98 14.68 -8.14
C LYS A 317 -12.43 15.44 -6.92
N PRO A 318 -11.84 16.63 -7.11
CA PRO A 318 -11.39 17.47 -6.00
C PRO A 318 -12.50 17.72 -4.96
N ILE A 319 -12.14 17.63 -3.68
CA ILE A 319 -13.01 17.89 -2.53
C ILE A 319 -13.14 19.40 -2.34
N ASP A 320 -14.14 20.01 -2.97
CA ASP A 320 -14.37 21.46 -2.91
C ASP A 320 -14.82 21.94 -1.51
N GLU A 321 -15.22 21.04 -0.61
CA GLU A 321 -15.49 21.39 0.78
C GLU A 321 -14.20 21.81 1.52
N SER A 322 -13.03 21.36 1.07
CA SER A 322 -11.75 21.73 1.68
C SER A 322 -11.33 23.14 1.22
N PRO A 323 -11.11 24.09 2.15
CA PRO A 323 -10.53 25.40 1.81
C PRO A 323 -9.15 25.28 1.15
N VAL A 324 -8.36 24.28 1.54
CA VAL A 324 -7.03 24.01 0.96
C VAL A 324 -7.15 23.56 -0.50
N VAL A 325 -8.02 22.57 -0.76
CA VAL A 325 -8.22 22.03 -2.13
C VAL A 325 -8.84 23.09 -3.04
N ARG A 326 -9.82 23.88 -2.58
CA ARG A 326 -10.38 24.98 -3.40
C ARG A 326 -9.35 26.01 -3.84
N ARG A 327 -8.36 26.29 -2.99
CA ARG A 327 -7.35 27.31 -3.24
C ARG A 327 -6.23 26.80 -4.16
N GLU A 328 -5.84 25.54 -4.02
CA GLU A 328 -4.59 25.01 -4.59
C GLU A 328 -4.80 23.83 -5.56
N GLY A 329 -5.95 23.16 -5.45
CA GLY A 329 -6.27 21.92 -6.16
C GLY A 329 -6.61 22.14 -7.63
N LYS A 330 -6.33 21.11 -8.44
CA LYS A 330 -6.66 21.06 -9.86
C LYS A 330 -7.34 19.73 -10.18
N HIS A 331 -8.40 19.80 -10.97
CA HIS A 331 -9.11 18.61 -11.41
C HIS A 331 -8.19 17.69 -12.22
N ALA A 332 -8.14 16.40 -11.89
CA ALA A 332 -7.28 15.43 -12.58
C ALA A 332 -7.83 15.02 -13.97
N PHE A 333 -9.14 15.16 -14.18
CA PHE A 333 -9.86 14.77 -15.40
C PHE A 333 -10.60 15.95 -16.09
N PRO A 334 -9.95 17.10 -16.31
CA PRO A 334 -10.64 18.31 -16.77
C PRO A 334 -11.25 18.14 -18.16
N GLU A 335 -10.57 17.45 -19.07
CA GLU A 335 -11.04 17.17 -20.44
C GLU A 335 -12.28 16.27 -20.43
N ARG A 336 -12.30 15.26 -19.57
CA ARG A 336 -13.44 14.34 -19.40
C ARG A 336 -14.69 15.08 -18.93
N VAL A 337 -14.52 15.98 -17.96
CA VAL A 337 -15.62 16.82 -17.45
C VAL A 337 -16.08 17.83 -18.51
N ALA A 338 -15.15 18.48 -19.21
CA ALA A 338 -15.47 19.41 -20.30
C ALA A 338 -16.24 18.73 -21.46
N ALA A 339 -15.99 17.44 -21.71
CA ALA A 339 -16.72 16.63 -22.69
C ALA A 339 -18.12 16.18 -22.22
N GLY A 340 -18.60 16.66 -21.06
CA GLY A 340 -19.92 16.33 -20.52
C GLY A 340 -20.00 15.03 -19.73
N SER A 341 -18.85 14.42 -19.38
CA SER A 341 -18.79 13.25 -18.52
C SER A 341 -18.44 13.63 -17.07
N ARG A 342 -18.32 12.64 -16.18
CA ARG A 342 -17.89 12.79 -14.77
C ARG A 342 -16.47 12.28 -14.55
N ALA A 343 -15.84 12.62 -13.42
CA ALA A 343 -14.62 11.95 -13.00
C ALA A 343 -14.90 10.44 -12.78
N PRO A 344 -13.92 9.54 -12.97
CA PRO A 344 -14.14 8.13 -12.69
C PRO A 344 -14.39 7.90 -11.21
N THR A 345 -15.10 6.82 -10.87
CA THR A 345 -15.20 6.38 -9.48
C THR A 345 -13.94 5.66 -9.03
N GLN A 346 -13.77 5.46 -7.72
CA GLN A 346 -12.71 4.64 -7.15
C GLN A 346 -12.71 3.22 -7.73
N GLY A 347 -13.88 2.62 -7.94
CA GLY A 347 -14.03 1.29 -8.55
C GLY A 347 -13.62 1.26 -10.01
N GLU A 348 -14.07 2.23 -10.82
CA GLU A 348 -13.68 2.35 -12.23
C GLU A 348 -12.17 2.54 -12.39
N TRP A 349 -11.59 3.45 -11.60
CA TRP A 349 -10.15 3.70 -11.62
C TRP A 349 -9.34 2.47 -11.21
N LEU A 350 -9.75 1.80 -10.14
CA LEU A 350 -9.09 0.59 -9.66
C LEU A 350 -9.13 -0.51 -10.74
N ALA A 351 -10.31 -0.81 -11.28
CA ALA A 351 -10.48 -1.87 -12.26
C ALA A 351 -9.63 -1.63 -13.51
N GLU A 352 -9.63 -0.41 -14.05
CA GLU A 352 -8.85 -0.11 -15.26
C GLU A 352 -7.33 -0.14 -15.02
N ARG A 353 -6.87 0.27 -13.84
CA ARG A 353 -5.45 0.16 -13.46
C ARG A 353 -5.01 -1.29 -13.29
N ILE A 354 -5.86 -2.14 -12.71
CA ILE A 354 -5.58 -3.58 -12.58
C ILE A 354 -5.52 -4.24 -13.96
N LYS A 355 -6.48 -3.96 -14.83
CA LYS A 355 -6.45 -4.42 -16.24
C LYS A 355 -5.18 -3.95 -16.96
N GLY A 356 -4.74 -2.73 -16.70
CA GLY A 356 -3.47 -2.20 -17.22
C GLY A 356 -2.25 -3.02 -16.78
N VAL A 357 -2.23 -3.50 -15.53
CA VAL A 357 -1.18 -4.41 -15.07
C VAL A 357 -1.29 -5.77 -15.77
N GLN A 358 -2.48 -6.33 -15.95
CA GLN A 358 -2.65 -7.58 -16.69
C GLN A 358 -2.14 -7.47 -18.14
N ARG A 359 -2.42 -6.36 -18.83
CA ARG A 359 -1.89 -6.10 -20.18
C ARG A 359 -0.36 -6.13 -20.19
N LYS A 360 0.28 -5.45 -19.23
CA LYS A 360 1.74 -5.41 -19.08
C LYS A 360 2.36 -6.78 -18.79
N LEU A 361 1.70 -7.60 -17.97
CA LEU A 361 2.13 -8.99 -17.74
C LEU A 361 2.05 -9.80 -19.03
N ASN A 362 0.98 -9.68 -19.81
CA ASN A 362 0.86 -10.37 -21.10
C ASN A 362 1.96 -9.92 -22.08
N ASP A 363 2.25 -8.62 -22.15
CA ASP A 363 3.29 -8.07 -23.01
C ASP A 363 4.69 -8.57 -22.64
N GLY A 364 5.00 -8.64 -21.34
CA GLY A 364 6.27 -9.20 -20.85
C GLY A 364 6.39 -10.70 -21.09
N ALA A 365 5.30 -11.45 -20.93
CA ALA A 365 5.27 -12.88 -21.25
C ALA A 365 5.52 -13.15 -22.75
N ALA A 366 5.02 -12.27 -23.62
CA ALA A 366 5.26 -12.34 -25.07
C ALA A 366 6.68 -11.91 -25.47
N ASN A 367 7.39 -11.15 -24.63
CA ASN A 367 8.72 -10.59 -24.92
C ASN A 367 9.72 -10.90 -23.77
N PRO A 368 10.22 -12.14 -23.64
CA PRO A 368 10.94 -12.60 -22.45
C PRO A 368 12.30 -11.93 -22.16
N GLY A 369 12.82 -11.10 -23.07
CA GLY A 369 14.02 -10.27 -22.85
C GLY A 369 13.72 -8.86 -22.31
N VAL A 370 12.45 -8.54 -22.08
CA VAL A 370 11.91 -7.24 -21.70
C VAL A 370 11.09 -7.47 -20.44
N SER A 371 11.31 -6.72 -19.37
CA SER A 371 10.51 -6.91 -18.15
C SER A 371 9.04 -6.60 -18.47
N ALA A 372 8.08 -7.36 -17.92
CA ALA A 372 6.67 -6.95 -17.93
C ALA A 372 6.48 -5.55 -17.33
N TYR A 373 7.40 -5.16 -16.45
CA TYR A 373 7.51 -3.83 -15.87
C TYR A 373 8.63 -3.02 -16.53
N GLY A 374 9.05 -3.30 -17.76
CA GLY A 374 10.20 -2.67 -18.42
C GLY A 374 10.13 -2.77 -19.94
N GLY A 375 9.31 -1.94 -20.60
CA GLY A 375 9.31 -1.72 -22.06
C GLY A 375 8.61 -0.41 -22.53
N ARG A 376 9.24 0.33 -23.45
CA ARG A 376 8.89 1.54 -24.28
C ARG A 376 7.72 2.50 -23.96
N GLN A 377 6.58 2.10 -23.42
CA GLN A 377 5.50 3.05 -23.09
C GLN A 377 5.77 3.73 -21.75
N GLN A 378 6.33 4.94 -21.81
CA GLN A 378 6.54 5.81 -20.65
C GLN A 378 5.23 6.42 -20.14
N GLU A 379 4.13 6.31 -20.89
CA GLU A 379 2.84 6.91 -20.57
C GLU A 379 1.70 6.01 -21.08
N GLU A 380 0.62 5.90 -20.30
CA GLU A 380 -0.63 5.21 -20.63
C GLU A 380 -1.81 6.16 -20.33
N VAL A 381 -2.79 6.26 -21.23
CA VAL A 381 -4.01 7.01 -20.95
C VAL A 381 -5.04 6.07 -20.33
N VAL A 382 -5.36 6.29 -19.06
CA VAL A 382 -6.36 5.53 -18.30
C VAL A 382 -7.53 6.45 -18.01
N LEU A 383 -8.71 6.15 -18.57
CA LEU A 383 -9.94 6.91 -18.35
C LEU A 383 -9.82 8.43 -18.62
N GLY A 384 -8.94 8.82 -19.55
CA GLY A 384 -8.66 10.22 -19.91
C GLY A 384 -7.54 10.88 -19.10
N LYS A 385 -6.89 10.15 -18.19
CA LYS A 385 -5.71 10.60 -17.44
C LYS A 385 -4.45 9.94 -17.96
N THR A 386 -3.45 10.74 -18.28
CA THR A 386 -2.11 10.23 -18.59
C THR A 386 -1.42 9.77 -17.30
N VAL A 387 -1.14 8.48 -17.22
CA VAL A 387 -0.38 7.82 -16.17
C VAL A 387 1.02 7.56 -16.70
N LYS A 388 2.04 8.05 -15.99
CA LYS A 388 3.42 7.96 -16.44
C LYS A 388 4.19 6.84 -15.71
N TYR A 389 4.97 6.07 -16.46
CA TYR A 389 5.85 5.00 -16.01
C TYR A 389 7.29 5.37 -16.36
N TYR A 390 8.20 5.28 -15.38
CA TYR A 390 9.58 5.76 -15.53
C TYR A 390 10.58 4.64 -15.29
N ASP A 391 11.61 4.60 -16.13
CA ASP A 391 12.79 3.73 -16.04
C ASP A 391 13.82 4.25 -15.00
#